data_AF-E9GSW5-F1
#
_entry.id   AF-E9GSW5-F1
#
_cell.length_a   1.000
_cell.length_b   1.000
_cell.length_c   1.000
_cell.angle_alpha   90.00
_cell.angle_beta   90.00
_cell.angle_gamma   90.00
#
_symmetry.space_group_name_H-M   'P 1'
#
loop_
_entity.id
_entity.type
_entity.pdbx_description
1 polymer ?
#
loop_
_entity_poly.entity_id
_entity_poly.type
_entity_poly.pdbx_seq_one_letter_code
_entity_poly.pdbx_strand_id
1 'polypeptide(L)'
;ILSYGVGGHFSPHCDYIRNKRIEAKTGNILATLIIYLNEVENGGATVFPIVKTRVKPVKGSALFWYNLNPDNGEGNPTTLHASCPILSGSKW
;
A
#
# COMPACT_ATOMS: atom_id res chain seq x y z
N ILE A 1 -12.96 -3.40 1.34
CA ILE A 1 -12.42 -4.00 2.58
C ILE A 1 -11.66 -5.25 2.16
N LEU A 2 -10.42 -5.41 2.63
CA LEU A 2 -9.59 -6.58 2.36
C LEU A 2 -9.42 -7.37 3.65
N SER A 3 -9.19 -8.68 3.55
CA SER A 3 -8.94 -9.54 4.70
C SER A 3 -7.81 -10.49 4.36
N TYR A 4 -6.88 -10.61 5.30
CA TYR A 4 -5.76 -11.54 5.19
C TYR A 4 -5.69 -12.38 6.48
N GLY A 5 -5.66 -13.69 6.32
CA GLY A 5 -5.32 -14.62 7.40
C GLY A 5 -3.82 -14.91 7.44
N VAL A 6 -3.42 -15.88 8.28
CA VAL A 6 -2.03 -16.35 8.37
C VAL A 6 -1.46 -16.71 6.98
N GLY A 7 -0.26 -16.25 6.68
CA GLY A 7 0.40 -16.37 5.37
C GLY A 7 -0.08 -15.39 4.30
N GLY A 8 -1.23 -14.75 4.51
CA GLY A 8 -1.77 -13.72 3.63
C GLY A 8 -0.82 -12.53 3.52
N HIS A 9 -0.58 -12.09 2.29
CA HIS A 9 0.32 -10.99 1.95
C HIS A 9 -0.13 -10.33 0.65
N PHE A 10 0.52 -9.21 0.31
CA PHE A 10 0.35 -8.58 -1.00
C PHE A 10 1.70 -8.19 -1.55
N SER A 11 2.00 -8.64 -2.76
CA SER A 11 3.30 -8.48 -3.40
C SER A 11 3.65 -7.01 -3.64
N PRO A 12 4.95 -6.67 -3.71
CA PRO A 12 5.40 -5.31 -4.02
C PRO A 12 4.76 -4.76 -5.31
N HIS A 13 4.15 -3.59 -5.21
CA HIS A 13 3.49 -2.90 -6.32
C HIS A 13 3.43 -1.39 -6.06
N CYS A 14 3.00 -0.65 -7.08
CA CYS A 14 2.60 0.75 -6.96
C CYS A 14 1.14 0.86 -7.38
N ASP A 15 0.41 1.82 -6.80
CA ASP A 15 -1.01 1.99 -7.13
C ASP A 15 -1.24 2.79 -8.41
N TYR A 16 -0.26 3.58 -8.86
CA TYR A 16 -0.38 4.33 -10.10
C TYR A 16 -0.42 3.39 -11.33
N ILE A 17 -1.22 3.78 -12.32
CA ILE A 17 -1.36 3.09 -13.59
C ILE A 17 -0.09 3.32 -14.43
N ARG A 18 0.57 2.22 -14.80
CA ARG A 18 1.78 2.22 -15.65
C ARG A 18 1.49 2.23 -17.15
N ASN A 19 0.31 1.73 -17.55
CA ASN A 19 -0.06 1.65 -18.95
C ASN A 19 -0.59 3.00 -19.44
N LYS A 20 0.22 3.72 -20.23
CA LYS A 20 -0.12 5.05 -20.76
C LYS A 20 -1.41 5.10 -21.59
N ARG A 21 -1.78 4.00 -22.27
CA ARG A 21 -3.04 3.94 -23.03
C ARG A 21 -4.27 3.86 -22.12
N ILE A 22 -4.13 3.22 -20.96
CA ILE A 22 -5.20 3.13 -19.96
C ILE A 22 -5.28 4.45 -19.20
N GLU A 23 -4.14 4.96 -18.74
CA GLU A 23 -4.03 6.25 -18.05
C GLU A 23 -4.66 7.39 -18.85
N ALA A 24 -4.38 7.48 -20.16
CA ALA A 24 -4.98 8.50 -21.02
C ALA A 24 -6.53 8.45 -21.08
N LYS A 25 -7.14 7.30 -20.77
CA LYS A 25 -8.60 7.11 -20.77
C LYS A 25 -9.23 7.29 -19.39
N THR A 26 -8.55 6.84 -18.33
CA THR A 26 -9.11 6.76 -16.98
C THR A 26 -8.56 7.79 -16.01
N GLY A 27 -7.50 8.51 -16.40
CA GLY A 27 -6.63 9.20 -15.45
C GLY A 27 -5.78 8.21 -14.65
N ASN A 28 -5.11 8.74 -13.62
CA ASN A 28 -4.22 7.98 -12.74
C ASN A 28 -4.68 8.09 -11.27
N ILE A 29 -4.20 7.19 -10.40
CA ILE A 29 -4.53 7.21 -8.97
C ILE A 29 -3.62 8.24 -8.29
N LEU A 30 -4.20 9.35 -7.81
CA LEU A 30 -3.42 10.43 -7.19
C LEU A 30 -2.80 10.03 -5.85
N ALA A 31 -3.57 9.38 -4.99
CA ALA A 31 -3.18 9.08 -3.62
C ALA A 31 -3.90 7.84 -3.09
N THR A 32 -3.31 7.23 -2.07
CA THR A 32 -3.87 6.05 -1.40
C THR A 32 -4.02 6.34 0.09
N LEU A 33 -5.15 5.89 0.65
CA LEU A 33 -5.41 5.86 2.09
C LEU A 33 -5.72 4.42 2.50
N ILE A 34 -4.88 3.85 3.35
CA ILE A 34 -5.15 2.58 4.03
C ILE A 34 -5.64 2.89 5.44
N ILE A 35 -6.76 2.30 5.83
CA ILE A 35 -7.27 2.35 7.21
C ILE A 35 -7.13 0.95 7.78
N TYR A 36 -6.47 0.82 8.93
CA TYR A 36 -6.32 -0.46 9.61
C TYR A 36 -7.51 -0.69 10.55
N LEU A 37 -8.32 -1.70 10.27
CA LEU A 37 -9.56 -1.98 11.00
C LEU A 37 -9.32 -2.79 12.28
N ASN A 38 -8.16 -3.46 12.38
CA ASN A 38 -7.71 -4.15 13.57
C ASN A 38 -6.19 -4.11 13.73
N GLU A 39 -5.71 -4.56 14.90
CA GLU A 39 -4.29 -4.81 15.14
C GLU A 39 -3.92 -6.22 14.71
N VAL A 40 -2.70 -6.39 14.20
CA VAL A 40 -2.13 -7.69 13.86
C VAL A 40 -1.11 -8.06 14.93
N GLU A 41 -1.24 -9.26 15.49
CA GLU A 41 -0.34 -9.77 16.53
C GLU A 41 1.11 -9.84 16.03
N ASN A 42 1.34 -10.56 14.92
CA ASN A 42 2.65 -10.75 14.32
C ASN A 42 2.59 -10.69 12.79
N GLY A 43 3.50 -9.93 12.17
CA GLY A 43 3.55 -9.73 10.71
C GLY A 43 2.63 -8.61 10.22
N GLY A 44 2.14 -8.70 8.98
CA GLY A 44 1.08 -7.82 8.44
C GLY A 44 1.46 -6.35 8.19
N ALA A 45 2.70 -5.96 8.45
CA ALA A 45 3.17 -4.58 8.23
C ALA A 45 3.07 -4.16 6.76
N THR A 46 2.70 -2.89 6.53
CA THR A 46 2.88 -2.28 5.21
C THR A 46 4.32 -1.78 5.10
N VAL A 47 5.05 -2.21 4.08
CA VAL A 47 6.46 -1.84 3.87
C VAL A 47 6.63 -1.03 2.60
N PHE A 48 7.55 -0.08 2.63
CA PHE A 48 8.00 0.70 1.48
C PHE A 48 9.50 0.49 1.30
N PRO A 49 9.93 -0.49 0.48
CA PRO A 49 11.33 -0.88 0.39
C PRO A 49 12.26 0.23 -0.08
N ILE A 50 11.80 1.10 -0.99
CA ILE A 50 12.63 2.17 -1.57
C ILE A 50 12.95 3.24 -0.54
N VAL A 51 11.96 3.70 0.23
CA VAL A 51 12.17 4.68 1.32
C VAL A 51 12.59 4.04 2.64
N LYS A 52 12.75 2.71 2.68
CA LYS A 52 13.21 1.92 3.84
C LYS A 52 12.34 2.08 5.09
N THR A 53 11.03 2.19 4.90
CA THR A 53 10.07 2.39 5.99
C THR A 53 9.12 1.20 6.12
N ARG A 54 8.71 0.92 7.35
CA ARG A 54 7.71 -0.10 7.69
C ARG A 54 6.68 0.49 8.67
N VAL A 55 5.41 0.26 8.38
CA VAL A 55 4.28 0.71 9.18
C VAL A 55 3.55 -0.52 9.74
N LYS A 56 3.50 -0.62 11.07
CA LYS A 56 2.75 -1.68 11.75
C LYS A 56 1.25 -1.31 11.75
N PRO A 57 0.33 -2.25 11.49
CA PRO A 57 -1.10 -2.00 11.61
C PRO A 57 -1.47 -1.70 13.06
N VAL A 58 -2.10 -0.55 13.30
CA VAL A 58 -2.67 -0.15 14.59
C VAL A 58 -4.14 0.15 14.37
N LYS A 59 -5.03 -0.44 15.17
CA LYS A 59 -6.47 -0.33 14.97
C LYS A 59 -6.92 1.14 14.99
N GLY A 60 -7.66 1.54 13.96
CA GLY A 60 -8.19 2.89 13.80
C GLY A 60 -7.19 3.90 13.25
N SER A 61 -5.92 3.53 13.06
CA SER A 61 -4.95 4.39 12.38
C SER A 61 -5.12 4.34 10.86
N ALA A 62 -4.62 5.38 10.20
CA ALA A 62 -4.59 5.47 8.75
C ALA A 62 -3.19 5.78 8.24
N LEU A 63 -2.87 5.22 7.08
CA LEU A 63 -1.63 5.43 6.35
C LEU A 63 -1.95 6.04 5.00
N PHE A 64 -1.36 7.20 4.71
CA PHE A 64 -1.64 7.99 3.53
C PHE A 64 -0.37 8.34 2.77
N TRP A 65 -0.43 8.32 1.44
CA TRP A 65 0.63 8.82 0.57
C TRP A 65 0.11 9.22 -0.82
N TYR A 66 0.88 10.06 -1.52
CA TYR A 66 0.66 10.39 -2.93
C TYR A 66 1.41 9.40 -3.83
N ASN A 67 0.75 8.91 -4.88
CA ASN A 67 1.30 7.95 -5.83
C ASN A 67 2.02 8.60 -7.02
N LEU A 68 1.79 9.90 -7.24
CA LEU A 68 2.32 10.67 -8.36
C LEU A 68 3.30 11.73 -7.88
N ASN A 69 4.29 12.06 -8.70
CA ASN A 69 5.20 13.16 -8.41
C ASN A 69 4.47 14.51 -8.59
N PRO A 70 4.68 15.47 -7.68
CA PRO A 70 3.93 16.73 -7.69
C PRO A 70 4.34 17.68 -8.83
N ASP A 71 5.52 17.49 -9.39
CA ASP A 71 6.10 18.33 -10.44
C ASP A 71 5.57 18.00 -11.84
N ASN A 72 5.41 16.71 -12.16
CA ASN A 72 5.07 16.26 -13.51
C ASN A 72 3.86 15.31 -13.58
N GLY A 73 3.32 14.90 -12.43
CA GLY A 73 2.17 13.98 -12.36
C GLY A 73 2.49 12.53 -12.75
N GLU A 74 3.76 12.18 -12.96
CA GLU A 74 4.17 10.82 -13.27
C GLU A 74 4.16 9.93 -12.03
N GLY A 75 4.03 8.61 -12.24
CA GLY A 75 4.06 7.64 -11.16
C GLY A 75 5.36 7.70 -10.35
N ASN A 76 5.24 7.89 -9.04
CA ASN A 76 6.38 7.97 -8.14
C ASN A 76 6.87 6.57 -7.75
N PRO A 77 8.05 6.11 -8.21
CA PRO A 77 8.54 4.76 -7.93
C PRO A 77 8.91 4.54 -6.45
N THR A 78 9.11 5.60 -5.65
CA THR A 78 9.41 5.47 -4.22
C THR A 78 8.21 4.98 -3.40
N THR A 79 7.02 5.00 -4.01
CA THR A 79 5.75 4.51 -3.43
C THR A 79 5.57 3.00 -3.58
N LEU A 80 6.55 2.29 -4.14
CA LEU A 80 6.57 0.84 -4.16
C LEU A 80 6.35 0.32 -2.74
N HIS A 81 5.29 -0.43 -2.55
CA HIS A 81 4.89 -0.92 -1.25
C HIS A 81 4.33 -2.34 -1.33
N ALA A 82 4.33 -3.02 -0.19
CA ALA A 82 3.84 -4.38 -0.04
C ALA A 82 3.17 -4.55 1.34
N SER A 83 2.35 -5.59 1.48
CA SER A 83 1.90 -6.05 2.79
C SER A 83 2.69 -7.30 3.16
N CYS A 84 3.45 -7.25 4.25
CA CYS A 84 4.17 -8.40 4.79
C CYS A 84 3.22 -9.56 5.11
N PRO A 85 3.68 -10.82 5.03
CA PRO A 85 2.94 -11.97 5.50
C PRO A 85 2.48 -11.81 6.94
N ILE A 86 1.27 -12.30 7.22
CA ILE A 86 0.75 -12.41 8.58
C ILE A 86 1.29 -13.69 9.18
N LEU A 87 1.92 -13.58 10.35
CA LEU A 87 2.50 -14.71 11.05
C LEU A 87 1.54 -15.24 12.14
N SER A 88 0.75 -14.35 12.75
CA SER A 88 -0.34 -14.70 13.68
C SER A 88 -1.46 -13.66 13.62
N GLY A 89 -2.70 -14.12 13.83
CA GLY A 89 -3.91 -13.29 13.78
C GLY A 89 -4.46 -13.10 12.37
N SER A 90 -5.12 -11.96 12.14
CA SER A 90 -5.66 -11.54 10.84
C SER A 90 -5.52 -10.04 10.65
N LYS A 91 -5.52 -9.57 9.41
CA LYS A 91 -5.45 -8.15 9.05
C LYS A 91 -6.69 -7.75 8.27
N TRP A 92 -7.29 -6.64 8.68
CA TRP A 92 -8.46 -6.01 8.10
C TRP A 92 -8.21 -4.52 7.88
#